data_AF-A0A7K4F9M1-F1
#
_entry.id   AF-A0A7K4F9M1-F1
#
_cell.length_a   1.000
_cell.length_b   1.000
_cell.length_c   1.000
_cell.angle_alpha   90.00
_cell.angle_beta   90.00
_cell.angle_gamma   90.00
#
_symmetry.space_group_name_H-M   'P 1'
#
loop_
_entity.id
_entity.type
_entity.pdbx_description
1 polymer ?
#
loop_
_entity_poly.entity_id
_entity_poly.type
_entity_poly.pdbx_seq_one_letter_code
_entity_poly.pdbx_strand_id
1 'polypeptide(L)' 'MDFVDLFPFAPEVGYLSLSLVNFFGSLVPFVPLPGFLLLATMAVGDQF' A
#
# COMPACT_ATOMS: atom_id res chain seq x y z
N MET A 1 12.52 -26.42 2.82
CA MET A 1 12.00 -25.10 2.43
C MET A 1 11.35 -24.55 3.67
N ASP A 2 11.97 -23.55 4.30
CA ASP A 2 11.33 -22.84 5.40
C ASP A 2 10.25 -21.91 4.83
N PHE A 3 9.14 -21.71 5.56
CA PHE A 3 8.05 -20.84 5.10
C PHE A 3 8.50 -19.38 4.85
N VAL A 4 9.57 -18.96 5.53
CA VAL A 4 10.23 -17.66 5.33
C VAL A 4 10.86 -17.53 3.94
N ASP A 5 11.34 -18.62 3.35
CA ASP A 5 12.00 -18.62 2.04
C ASP A 5 11.02 -18.34 0.87
N LEU A 6 9.72 -18.44 1.13
CA LEU A 6 8.66 -18.22 0.14
C LEU A 6 8.36 -16.73 -0.08
N PHE A 7 8.74 -15.87 0.87
CA PHE A 7 8.44 -14.45 0.81
C PHE A 7 9.63 -13.68 0.25
N PRO A 8 9.41 -12.73 -0.67
CA PRO A 8 10.47 -11.93 -1.28
C PRO A 8 11.02 -10.83 -0.34
N PHE A 9 10.84 -10.97 0.97
CA PHE A 9 11.14 -9.96 1.97
C PHE A 9 11.99 -10.57 3.10
N ALA A 10 12.93 -9.78 3.64
CA ALA A 10 13.77 -10.23 4.74
C ALA A 10 12.94 -10.56 6.00
N PRO A 11 13.32 -11.56 6.81
CA PRO A 11 12.55 -12.04 7.96
C PRO A 11 12.16 -10.93 8.96
N GLU A 12 13.04 -9.95 9.16
CA GLU A 12 12.86 -8.84 10.10
C GLU A 12 11.76 -7.86 9.66
N VAL A 13 11.45 -7.80 8.36
CA VAL A 13 10.47 -6.86 7.79
C VAL A 13 9.32 -7.56 7.09
N GLY A 14 9.37 -8.88 6.91
CA GLY A 14 8.47 -9.64 6.03
C GLY A 14 7.00 -9.40 6.30
N TYR A 15 6.53 -9.53 7.54
CA TYR A 15 5.11 -9.32 7.86
C TYR A 15 4.66 -7.86 7.74
N LEU A 16 5.55 -6.91 8.08
CA LEU A 16 5.25 -5.47 7.99
C LEU A 16 5.20 -5.03 6.52
N SER A 17 6.15 -5.47 5.69
CA SER A 17 6.12 -5.20 4.26
C SER A 17 4.97 -5.91 3.56
N LEU A 18 4.63 -7.14 3.93
CA LEU A 18 3.46 -7.85 3.37
C LEU A 18 2.16 -7.12 3.69
N SER A 19 1.97 -6.71 4.95
CA SER A 19 0.77 -5.99 5.36
C SER A 19 0.65 -4.65 4.64
N LEU A 20 1.76 -3.94 4.43
CA LEU A 20 1.80 -2.69 3.65
C LEU A 20 1.43 -2.92 2.18
N VAL A 21 2.07 -3.89 1.52
CA VAL A 21 1.83 -4.20 0.09
C VAL A 21 0.41 -4.72 -0.11
N ASN A 22 -0.09 -5.56 0.80
CA ASN A 22 -1.47 -6.03 0.77
C ASN A 22 -2.46 -4.87 0.96
N PHE A 23 -2.19 -3.96 1.91
CA PHE A 23 -3.02 -2.78 2.14
C PHE A 23 -3.10 -1.91 0.88
N PHE A 24 -1.97 -1.45 0.34
CA PHE A 24 -1.96 -0.60 -0.87
C PHE A 24 -2.45 -1.33 -2.14
N GLY A 25 -2.11 -2.61 -2.31
CA GLY A 25 -2.60 -3.43 -3.42
C GLY A 25 -4.11 -3.63 -3.38
N SER A 26 -4.69 -3.78 -2.18
CA SER A 26 -6.14 -3.87 -2.00
C SER A 26 -6.89 -2.58 -2.33
N LEU A 27 -6.21 -1.41 -2.39
CA LEU A 27 -6.84 -0.15 -2.77
C LEU A 27 -7.08 -0.05 -4.29
N VAL A 28 -6.37 -0.83 -5.11
CA VAL A 28 -6.41 -0.76 -6.58
C VAL A 28 -7.80 -0.99 -7.20
N PRO A 29 -8.70 -1.84 -6.65
CA PRO A 29 -10.09 -1.92 -7.13
C PRO A 29 -11.09 -0.99 -6.42
N PHE A 30 -10.78 -0.48 -5.21
CA PHE A 30 -11.73 0.28 -4.37
C PHE A 30 -11.52 1.79 -4.40
N VAL A 31 -10.46 2.24 -5.04
CA VAL A 31 -10.23 3.66 -5.30
C VAL A 31 -10.89 4.03 -6.63
N PRO A 32 -11.96 4.86 -6.64
CA PRO A 32 -12.31 5.56 -7.86
C PRO A 32 -11.10 6.42 -8.22
N LEU A 33 -10.36 6.04 -9.27
CA LEU A 33 -9.16 6.76 -9.73
C LEU A 33 -9.35 8.29 -9.79
N PRO A 34 -10.52 8.83 -10.19
CA PRO A 34 -10.75 10.28 -10.12
C PRO A 34 -10.78 10.85 -8.70
N GLY A 35 -11.42 10.14 -7.75
CA GLY A 35 -11.61 10.62 -6.38
C GLY A 35 -10.35 10.59 -5.55
N PHE A 36 -9.50 9.59 -5.70
CA PHE A 36 -8.22 9.53 -4.99
C PHE A 36 -7.22 10.56 -5.50
N LEU A 37 -7.13 10.78 -6.81
CA LEU A 37 -6.27 11.84 -7.34
C LEU A 37 -6.72 13.21 -6.83
N LEU A 38 -8.04 13.47 -6.77
CA LEU A 38 -8.59 14.67 -6.16
C LEU A 38 -8.26 14.79 -4.66
N LEU A 39 -8.47 13.72 -3.89
CA LEU A 39 -8.15 13.73 -2.45
C LEU A 39 -6.64 13.86 -2.19
N ALA A 40 -5.80 13.24 -3.01
CA ALA A 40 -4.35 13.34 -2.93
C ALA A 40 -3.86 14.76 -3.26
N THR A 41 -4.45 15.43 -4.25
CA THR A 41 -4.12 16.83 -4.55
C THR A 41 -4.63 17.78 -3.46
N MET A 42 -5.79 17.49 -2.86
CA MET A 42 -6.31 18.22 -1.70
C MET A 42 -5.45 18.01 -0.44
N ALA A 43 -4.82 16.84 -0.27
CA ALA A 43 -3.92 16.56 0.85
C ALA A 43 -2.53 17.22 0.73
N VAL A 44 -2.14 17.63 -0.49
CA VAL A 44 -0.86 18.29 -0.76
C VAL A 44 -0.98 19.83 -0.74
N GLY A 45 -2.20 20.38 -0.82
CA GLY A 45 -2.45 21.82 -0.83
C GLY A 45 -2.78 22.39 0.55
N ASP A 46 -2.14 23.51 0.91
CA ASP A 46 -2.43 24.29 2.13
C ASP A 46 -3.67 25.21 1.97
N GLN A 47 -4.49 24.95 0.94
CA GLN A 47 -5.53 25.86 0.46
C GLN A 47 -6.85 25.12 0.23
N PHE A 48 -7.85 25.48 1.04
CA PHE A 48 -9.28 25.36 0.76
C PHE A 48 -9.89 26.76 0.71
#